data_AF-A0A3L7UGS3-F1
#
_entry.id   AF-A0A3L7UGS3-F1
#
_cell.length_a   1.000
_cell.length_b   1.000
_cell.length_c   1.000
_cell.angle_alpha   90.00
_cell.angle_beta   90.00
_cell.angle_gamma   90.00
#
_symmetry.space_group_name_H-M   'P 1'
#
loop_
_entity.id
_entity.type
_entity.pdbx_description
1 polymer ?
#
loop_
_entity_poly.entity_id
_entity_poly.type
_entity_poly.pdbx_seq_one_letter_code
_entity_poly.pdbx_strand_id
1 'polypeptide(L)'
;MLYDRNGFPIPPDFGVPYAGVPDAGSPDQAMPRRGVGSRKRLVVLAMVAVGLAVVVVPEMMPTVRQMVVKWSLERAGACEARNDLGGAIADMSRAIRWHGDDVDLLCMRAMLRLEDRDTTGALMDATHAAAIAPTAVQPLRVRALVHAVLGQGDEAIADAEMVVALAAPGDSETLNHRAYIRAIVGRELPAALRDIDAAIGSLGKSSPELLDTRGFLLHLLGRHQEAIDQLNLAIDGMQQQRRQLGLLAGRMDRSELTRRLRALDHGLAVMLQHRAMACQEAGLTEQSKQDFELARKKGFDPSRGIF
;
A
#
# COMPACT_ATOMS: atom_id res chain seq x y z
N MET A 1 -60.61 -22.70 45.82
CA MET A 1 -59.33 -23.24 45.31
C MET A 1 -58.22 -22.36 45.83
N LEU A 2 -57.31 -22.91 46.62
CA LEU A 2 -56.10 -22.20 47.07
C LEU A 2 -55.02 -22.35 46.01
N TYR A 3 -54.23 -21.30 45.78
CA TYR A 3 -53.12 -21.30 44.83
C TYR A 3 -51.82 -21.09 45.58
N ASP A 4 -50.75 -21.72 45.12
CA ASP A 4 -49.41 -21.45 45.65
C ASP A 4 -48.88 -20.09 45.14
N ARG A 5 -47.69 -19.68 45.63
CA ARG A 5 -47.06 -18.40 45.28
C ARG A 5 -46.66 -18.30 43.79
N ASN A 6 -46.73 -19.41 43.05
CA ASN A 6 -46.41 -19.52 41.63
C ASN A 6 -47.69 -19.70 40.78
N GLY A 7 -48.88 -19.65 41.38
CA GLY A 7 -50.16 -19.68 40.68
C GLY A 7 -50.70 -21.06 40.35
N PHE A 8 -50.21 -22.14 40.97
CA PHE A 8 -50.74 -23.49 40.77
C PHE A 8 -51.83 -23.83 41.80
N PRO A 9 -52.97 -24.43 41.38
CA PRO A 9 -54.05 -24.81 42.29
C PRO A 9 -53.64 -25.98 43.19
N ILE A 10 -53.80 -25.80 44.50
CA ILE A 10 -53.49 -26.80 45.52
C ILE A 10 -54.73 -27.70 45.73
N PRO A 11 -54.59 -29.04 45.59
CA PRO A 11 -55.68 -29.97 45.87
C PRO A 11 -56.12 -29.93 47.35
N PRO A 12 -57.42 -30.14 47.65
CA PRO A 12 -57.98 -29.98 48.99
C PRO A 12 -57.45 -30.97 50.04
N ASP A 13 -56.75 -32.04 49.61
CA ASP A 13 -56.32 -33.14 50.49
C ASP A 13 -54.96 -32.90 51.17
N PHE A 14 -54.27 -31.79 50.85
CA PHE A 14 -53.02 -31.41 51.50
C PHE A 14 -53.28 -30.62 52.79
N GLY A 15 -53.76 -31.35 53.81
CA GLY A 15 -54.01 -30.83 55.15
C GLY A 15 -52.72 -30.39 55.86
N VAL A 16 -52.84 -29.29 56.61
CA VAL A 16 -51.83 -28.77 57.55
C VAL A 16 -51.78 -29.66 58.79
N PRO A 17 -50.58 -30.02 59.30
CA PRO A 17 -50.40 -30.08 60.76
C PRO A 17 -48.95 -29.67 61.17
N TYR A 18 -48.60 -29.19 62.37
CA TYR A 18 -49.25 -29.09 63.68
C TYR A 18 -48.37 -28.18 64.58
N ALA A 19 -48.96 -27.52 65.57
CA ALA A 19 -48.26 -26.77 66.61
C ALA A 19 -48.20 -27.56 67.93
N GLY A 20 -47.10 -27.41 68.69
CA GLY A 20 -46.87 -27.91 70.07
C GLY A 20 -46.17 -29.27 70.12
N VAL A 21 -45.07 -29.53 70.85
CA VAL A 21 -44.59 -29.11 72.20
C VAL A 21 -43.07 -29.51 72.30
N PRO A 22 -42.31 -29.25 73.39
CA PRO A 22 -41.74 -28.03 73.95
C PRO A 22 -40.20 -27.90 73.74
N ASP A 23 -39.68 -26.73 74.14
CA ASP A 23 -38.27 -26.31 74.15
C ASP A 23 -37.29 -27.33 74.79
N ALA A 24 -36.28 -27.71 74.03
CA ALA A 24 -35.15 -28.53 74.49
C ALA A 24 -33.85 -27.99 73.89
N GLY A 25 -33.17 -27.14 74.66
CA GLY A 25 -31.73 -26.98 74.64
C GLY A 25 -31.14 -26.31 73.39
N SER A 26 -30.80 -25.03 73.51
CA SER A 26 -29.65 -24.51 72.77
C SER A 26 -28.41 -25.22 73.29
N PRO A 27 -27.67 -25.92 72.41
CA PRO A 27 -26.43 -25.32 71.96
C PRO A 27 -26.26 -25.46 70.44
N ASP A 28 -25.97 -24.32 69.82
CA ASP A 28 -24.83 -24.20 68.92
C ASP A 28 -24.70 -25.25 67.81
N GLN A 29 -25.28 -24.95 66.64
CA GLN A 29 -24.59 -25.05 65.34
C GLN A 29 -25.56 -24.68 64.22
N ALA A 30 -25.51 -23.41 63.80
CA ALA A 30 -25.91 -23.05 62.46
C ALA A 30 -25.09 -23.90 61.48
N MET A 31 -25.71 -24.91 60.86
CA MET A 31 -25.06 -25.57 59.73
C MET A 31 -24.84 -24.50 58.66
N PRO A 32 -23.58 -24.17 58.29
CA PRO A 32 -23.38 -23.31 57.16
C PRO A 32 -23.92 -24.07 55.97
N ARG A 33 -24.95 -23.53 55.31
CA ARG A 33 -25.17 -23.87 53.90
C ARG A 33 -23.85 -23.51 53.23
N ARG A 34 -22.96 -24.50 53.05
CA ARG A 34 -21.77 -24.42 52.23
C ARG A 34 -22.30 -24.20 50.82
N GLY A 35 -22.59 -22.94 50.50
CA GLY A 35 -22.61 -22.50 49.11
C GLY A 35 -21.26 -22.90 48.58
N VAL A 36 -21.22 -23.92 47.73
CA VAL A 36 -20.03 -24.23 46.94
C VAL A 36 -19.74 -22.93 46.20
N GLY A 37 -18.73 -22.22 46.71
CA GLY A 37 -18.69 -20.77 46.68
C GLY A 37 -18.84 -20.23 45.27
N SER A 38 -19.70 -19.22 45.11
CA SER A 38 -19.82 -18.42 43.88
C SER A 38 -18.43 -18.07 43.33
N ARG A 39 -17.47 -17.77 44.22
CA ARG A 39 -16.05 -17.58 43.90
C ARG A 39 -15.36 -18.79 43.24
N LYS A 40 -15.59 -20.02 43.69
CA LYS A 40 -15.00 -21.24 43.07
C LYS A 40 -15.56 -21.51 41.68
N ARG A 41 -16.87 -21.28 41.47
CA ARG A 41 -17.50 -21.37 40.14
C ARG A 41 -16.97 -20.29 39.20
N LEU A 42 -16.81 -19.07 39.71
CA LEU A 42 -16.21 -17.96 38.97
C LEU A 42 -14.77 -18.26 38.56
N VAL A 43 -13.97 -18.87 39.45
CA VAL A 43 -12.60 -19.29 39.16
C VAL A 43 -12.56 -20.40 38.11
N VAL A 44 -13.43 -21.42 38.19
CA VAL A 44 -13.51 -22.48 37.17
C VAL A 44 -13.94 -21.92 35.81
N LEU A 45 -14.95 -21.05 35.77
CA LEU A 45 -15.37 -20.37 34.55
C LEU A 45 -14.25 -19.51 33.96
N ALA A 46 -13.50 -18.79 34.80
CA ALA A 46 -12.33 -18.02 34.36
C ALA A 46 -11.24 -18.93 33.78
N MET A 47 -10.94 -20.07 34.41
CA MET A 47 -9.97 -21.03 33.89
C MET A 47 -10.42 -21.65 32.56
N VAL A 48 -11.70 -21.99 32.43
CA VAL A 48 -12.27 -22.49 31.16
C VAL A 48 -12.23 -21.41 30.09
N ALA A 49 -12.56 -20.16 30.41
CA ALA A 49 -12.49 -19.04 29.47
C ALA A 49 -11.06 -18.76 29.01
N VAL A 50 -10.08 -18.81 29.92
CA VAL A 50 -8.66 -18.67 29.59
C VAL A 50 -8.19 -19.84 28.74
N GLY A 51 -8.54 -21.08 29.09
CA GLY A 51 -8.21 -22.26 28.30
C GLY A 51 -8.83 -22.23 26.90
N LEU A 52 -10.08 -21.79 26.78
CA LEU A 52 -10.75 -21.60 25.50
C LEU A 52 -10.08 -20.49 24.69
N ALA A 53 -9.71 -19.36 25.30
CA ALA A 53 -9.00 -18.29 24.62
C ALA A 53 -7.62 -18.74 24.10
N VAL A 54 -6.88 -19.55 24.87
CA VAL A 54 -5.59 -20.12 24.45
C VAL A 54 -5.73 -21.02 23.22
N VAL A 55 -6.88 -21.68 23.01
CA VAL A 55 -7.12 -22.53 21.83
C VAL A 55 -7.71 -21.72 20.67
N VAL A 56 -8.70 -20.86 20.94
CA VAL A 56 -9.43 -20.13 19.90
C VAL A 56 -8.61 -18.98 19.30
N VAL A 57 -7.84 -18.27 20.12
CA VAL A 57 -7.09 -17.09 19.65
C VAL A 57 -6.04 -17.49 18.60
N PRO A 58 -5.15 -18.48 18.81
CA PRO A 58 -4.16 -18.86 17.79
C PRO A 58 -4.79 -19.31 16.46
N GLU A 59 -5.93 -20.00 16.50
CA GLU A 59 -6.66 -20.43 15.30
C GLU A 59 -7.32 -19.26 14.56
N MET A 60 -7.83 -18.27 15.28
CA MET A 60 -8.47 -17.10 14.68
C MET A 60 -7.49 -16.01 14.23
N MET A 61 -6.35 -15.88 14.91
CA MET A 61 -5.40 -14.77 14.68
C MET A 61 -4.90 -14.65 13.23
N PRO A 62 -4.58 -15.74 12.49
CA PRO A 62 -4.22 -15.65 11.08
C PRO A 62 -5.33 -15.02 10.22
N THR A 63 -6.58 -15.42 10.45
CA THR A 63 -7.75 -14.88 9.74
C THR A 63 -7.97 -13.41 10.07
N VAL A 64 -7.90 -13.05 11.35
CA VAL A 64 -8.00 -11.65 11.80
C VAL A 64 -6.89 -10.80 11.17
N ARG A 65 -5.65 -11.30 11.15
CA ARG A 65 -4.52 -10.64 10.50
C ARG A 65 -4.81 -10.37 9.03
N GLN A 66 -5.21 -11.38 8.26
CA GLN A 66 -5.52 -11.24 6.83
C GLN A 66 -6.65 -10.23 6.60
N MET A 67 -7.70 -10.26 7.43
CA MET A 67 -8.81 -9.31 7.34
C MET A 67 -8.36 -7.87 7.60
N VAL A 68 -7.56 -7.63 8.63
CA VAL A 68 -7.06 -6.29 8.95
C VAL A 68 -6.10 -5.79 7.87
N VAL A 69 -5.23 -6.64 7.35
CA VAL A 69 -4.32 -6.30 6.24
C VAL A 69 -5.14 -5.92 5.01
N LYS A 70 -6.06 -6.78 4.57
CA LYS A 70 -6.92 -6.52 3.41
C LYS A 70 -7.71 -5.22 3.56
N TRP A 71 -8.38 -5.04 4.70
CA TRP A 71 -9.13 -3.82 4.99
C TRP A 71 -8.25 -2.56 4.99
N SER A 72 -7.03 -2.66 5.55
CA SER A 72 -6.09 -1.55 5.56
C SER A 72 -5.60 -1.21 4.15
N LEU A 73 -5.39 -2.21 3.29
CA LEU A 73 -5.02 -2.00 1.89
C LEU A 73 -6.14 -1.37 1.06
N GLU A 74 -7.38 -1.83 1.24
CA GLU A 74 -8.55 -1.23 0.59
C GLU A 74 -8.71 0.25 0.96
N ARG A 75 -8.51 0.56 2.24
CA ARG A 75 -8.56 1.96 2.71
C ARG A 75 -7.38 2.79 2.21
N ALA A 76 -6.18 2.24 2.20
CA ALA A 76 -5.01 2.92 1.67
C ALA A 76 -5.24 3.31 0.19
N GLY A 77 -5.74 2.37 -0.63
CA GLY A 77 -6.12 2.64 -2.01
C GLY A 77 -7.22 3.70 -2.15
N ALA A 78 -8.19 3.74 -1.24
CA ALA A 78 -9.22 4.79 -1.22
C ALA A 78 -8.67 6.16 -0.81
N CYS A 79 -7.70 6.21 0.09
CA CYS A 79 -6.99 7.44 0.46
C CYS A 79 -6.12 7.94 -0.69
N GLU A 80 -5.35 7.05 -1.33
CA GLU A 80 -4.61 7.34 -2.57
C GLU A 80 -5.52 7.91 -3.66
N ALA A 81 -6.67 7.28 -3.92
CA ALA A 81 -7.65 7.75 -4.89
C ALA A 81 -8.16 9.18 -4.61
N ARG A 82 -8.10 9.64 -3.36
CA ARG A 82 -8.49 10.99 -2.93
C ARG A 82 -7.28 11.93 -2.77
N ASN A 83 -6.09 11.49 -3.16
CA ASN A 83 -4.83 12.21 -2.95
C ASN A 83 -4.50 12.48 -1.48
N ASP A 84 -5.05 11.67 -0.57
CA ASP A 84 -4.78 11.69 0.88
C ASP A 84 -3.61 10.76 1.20
N LEU A 85 -2.39 11.25 0.92
CA LEU A 85 -1.16 10.48 1.10
C LEU A 85 -0.92 10.11 2.57
N GLY A 86 -1.17 11.04 3.49
CA GLY A 86 -1.04 10.79 4.93
C GLY A 86 -1.97 9.66 5.41
N GLY A 87 -3.24 9.67 4.97
CA GLY A 87 -4.18 8.58 5.25
C GLY A 87 -3.73 7.24 4.66
N ALA A 88 -3.24 7.25 3.42
CA ALA A 88 -2.74 6.04 2.76
C ALA A 88 -1.51 5.45 3.47
N ILE A 89 -0.53 6.28 3.85
CA ILE A 89 0.67 5.89 4.61
C ILE A 89 0.28 5.33 5.98
N ALA A 90 -0.70 5.95 6.66
CA ALA A 90 -1.17 5.50 7.97
C ALA A 90 -1.84 4.12 7.88
N ASP A 91 -2.67 3.90 6.86
CA ASP A 91 -3.35 2.63 6.64
C ASP A 91 -2.37 1.53 6.17
N MET A 92 -1.38 1.84 5.33
CA MET A 92 -0.30 0.90 4.99
C MET A 92 0.59 0.57 6.18
N SER A 93 0.88 1.54 7.04
CA SER A 93 1.58 1.27 8.29
C SER A 93 0.80 0.33 9.21
N ARG A 94 -0.55 0.38 9.16
CA ARG A 94 -1.37 -0.62 9.83
C ARG A 94 -1.22 -1.98 9.17
N ALA A 95 -1.30 -2.07 7.84
CA ALA A 95 -1.13 -3.33 7.11
C ALA A 95 0.20 -4.01 7.48
N ILE A 96 1.32 -3.27 7.46
CA ILE A 96 2.65 -3.77 7.83
C ILE A 96 2.68 -4.29 9.28
N ARG A 97 2.14 -3.54 10.25
CA ARG A 97 2.10 -3.99 11.66
C ARG A 97 1.37 -5.32 11.85
N TRP A 98 0.35 -5.59 11.04
CA TRP A 98 -0.42 -6.83 11.15
C TRP A 98 0.19 -7.96 10.33
N HIS A 99 0.64 -7.70 9.10
CA HIS A 99 1.22 -8.72 8.23
C HIS A 99 2.58 -9.21 8.73
N GLY A 100 3.41 -8.28 9.22
CA GLY A 100 4.85 -8.45 9.44
C GLY A 100 5.66 -7.64 8.42
N ASP A 101 6.98 -7.83 8.42
CA ASP A 101 7.93 -7.18 7.51
C ASP A 101 7.78 -7.71 6.07
N ASP A 102 6.69 -7.34 5.42
CA ASP A 102 6.38 -7.67 4.04
C ASP A 102 7.09 -6.73 3.07
N VAL A 103 7.84 -7.31 2.14
CA VAL A 103 8.68 -6.59 1.19
C VAL A 103 7.84 -5.69 0.28
N ASP A 104 6.69 -6.17 -0.21
CA ASP A 104 5.84 -5.43 -1.13
C ASP A 104 5.18 -4.26 -0.41
N LEU A 105 4.69 -4.48 0.81
CA LEU A 105 4.09 -3.41 1.61
C LEU A 105 5.10 -2.31 1.98
N LEU A 106 6.34 -2.69 2.29
CA LEU A 106 7.43 -1.74 2.54
C LEU A 106 7.76 -0.94 1.28
N CYS A 107 7.88 -1.59 0.12
CA CYS A 107 8.11 -0.92 -1.16
C CYS A 107 6.99 0.06 -1.52
N MET A 108 5.74 -0.37 -1.39
CA MET A 108 4.59 0.49 -1.65
C MET A 108 4.59 1.69 -0.70
N ARG A 109 4.88 1.49 0.60
CA ARG A 109 4.88 2.60 1.58
C ARG A 109 6.03 3.57 1.31
N ALA A 110 7.19 3.07 0.92
CA ALA A 110 8.31 3.90 0.49
C ALA A 110 7.94 4.81 -0.68
N MET A 111 7.23 4.28 -1.69
CA MET A 111 6.75 5.08 -2.83
C MET A 111 5.76 6.17 -2.41
N LEU A 112 4.81 5.86 -1.52
CA LEU A 112 3.90 6.89 -1.00
C LEU A 112 4.63 7.94 -0.17
N ARG A 113 5.62 7.53 0.62
CA ARG A 113 6.45 8.46 1.40
C ARG A 113 7.29 9.35 0.50
N LEU A 114 7.80 8.84 -0.63
CA LEU A 114 8.43 9.68 -1.65
C LEU A 114 7.44 10.72 -2.19
N GLU A 115 6.22 10.31 -2.54
CA GLU A 115 5.17 11.22 -3.01
C GLU A 115 4.80 12.30 -1.97
N ASP A 116 4.85 11.92 -0.68
CA ASP A 116 4.59 12.79 0.48
C ASP A 116 5.83 13.58 0.94
N ARG A 117 6.96 13.45 0.24
CA ARG A 117 8.27 14.08 0.55
C ARG A 117 8.94 13.60 1.85
N ASP A 118 8.46 12.53 2.46
CA ASP A 118 9.15 11.82 3.54
C ASP A 118 10.26 10.94 2.97
N THR A 119 11.29 11.56 2.39
CA THR A 119 12.41 10.85 1.75
C THR A 119 13.21 10.02 2.73
N THR A 120 13.34 10.48 3.98
CA THR A 120 13.97 9.73 5.07
C THR A 120 13.20 8.46 5.40
N GLY A 121 11.88 8.55 5.60
CA GLY A 121 11.04 7.39 5.85
C GLY A 121 10.95 6.45 4.65
N ALA A 122 11.00 6.98 3.42
CA ALA A 122 11.07 6.19 2.20
C ALA A 122 12.38 5.40 2.12
N LEU A 123 13.52 6.02 2.43
CA LEU A 123 14.82 5.36 2.43
C LEU A 123 14.87 4.25 3.48
N MET A 124 14.33 4.49 4.68
CA MET A 124 14.23 3.49 5.73
C MET A 124 13.44 2.26 5.26
N ASP A 125 12.26 2.46 4.67
CA ASP A 125 11.41 1.37 4.18
C ASP A 125 12.06 0.60 3.02
N ALA A 126 12.63 1.31 2.04
CA ALA A 126 13.29 0.71 0.89
C ALA A 126 14.54 -0.08 1.30
N THR A 127 15.32 0.45 2.24
CA THR A 127 16.49 -0.24 2.81
C THR A 127 16.06 -1.48 3.58
N HIS A 128 14.98 -1.40 4.36
CA HIS A 128 14.46 -2.55 5.08
C HIS A 128 13.96 -3.63 4.11
N ALA A 129 13.20 -3.26 3.09
CA ALA A 129 12.74 -4.18 2.05
C ALA A 129 13.90 -4.88 1.33
N ALA A 130 14.95 -4.13 0.97
CA ALA A 130 16.15 -4.67 0.34
C ALA A 130 16.96 -5.58 1.29
N ALA A 131 16.94 -5.34 2.60
CA ALA A 131 17.59 -6.20 3.57
C ALA A 131 16.85 -7.55 3.75
N ILE A 132 15.51 -7.54 3.67
CA ILE A 132 14.69 -8.75 3.76
C ILE A 132 14.85 -9.61 2.49
N ALA A 133 14.88 -8.98 1.32
CA ALA A 133 14.97 -9.66 0.03
C ALA A 133 16.11 -9.06 -0.83
N PRO A 134 17.38 -9.39 -0.55
CA PRO A 134 18.54 -8.77 -1.19
C PRO A 134 18.70 -9.11 -2.69
N THR A 135 18.04 -10.17 -3.16
CA THR A 135 18.07 -10.59 -4.56
C THR A 135 16.77 -10.25 -5.29
N ALA A 136 15.83 -9.55 -4.64
CA ALA A 136 14.61 -9.10 -5.29
C ALA A 136 14.86 -7.77 -6.01
N VAL A 137 14.37 -7.67 -7.25
CA VAL A 137 14.54 -6.49 -8.09
C VAL A 137 13.75 -5.29 -7.54
N GLN A 138 12.52 -5.51 -7.07
CA GLN A 138 11.61 -4.41 -6.73
C GLN A 138 12.11 -3.51 -5.58
N PRO A 139 12.63 -4.04 -4.45
CA PRO A 139 13.19 -3.19 -3.39
C PRO A 139 14.36 -2.34 -3.84
N LEU A 140 15.25 -2.90 -4.66
CA LEU A 140 16.40 -2.19 -5.21
C LEU A 140 15.97 -1.07 -6.16
N ARG A 141 14.93 -1.30 -6.98
CA ARG A 141 14.36 -0.25 -7.83
C ARG A 141 13.83 0.94 -7.03
N VAL A 142 13.09 0.65 -5.97
CA VAL A 142 12.54 1.70 -5.10
C VAL A 142 13.68 2.42 -4.39
N ARG A 143 14.69 1.70 -3.88
CA ARG A 143 15.82 2.32 -3.18
C ARG A 143 16.68 3.18 -4.11
N ALA A 144 16.94 2.73 -5.34
CA ALA A 144 17.62 3.53 -6.37
C ALA A 144 16.91 4.86 -6.61
N LEU A 145 15.58 4.82 -6.72
CA LEU A 145 14.76 6.01 -6.90
C LEU A 145 14.86 6.97 -5.71
N VAL A 146 14.78 6.44 -4.48
CA VAL A 146 14.95 7.23 -3.26
C VAL A 146 16.32 7.89 -3.20
N HIS A 147 17.39 7.13 -3.48
CA HIS A 147 18.75 7.67 -3.55
C HIS A 147 18.87 8.78 -4.60
N ALA A 148 18.23 8.63 -5.75
CA ALA A 148 18.22 9.66 -6.79
C ALA A 148 17.52 10.95 -6.31
N VAL A 149 16.38 10.88 -5.60
CA VAL A 149 15.75 12.07 -4.98
C VAL A 149 16.68 12.76 -3.99
N LEU A 150 17.38 11.96 -3.20
CA LEU A 150 18.28 12.44 -2.14
C LEU A 150 19.59 13.03 -2.70
N GLY A 151 19.81 12.99 -4.02
CA GLY A 151 21.07 13.40 -4.65
C GLY A 151 22.22 12.42 -4.40
N GLN A 152 21.92 11.22 -3.92
CA GLN A 152 22.87 10.13 -3.67
C GLN A 152 23.10 9.35 -4.97
N GLY A 153 23.74 10.03 -5.93
CA GLY A 153 23.83 9.54 -7.31
C GLY A 153 24.66 8.26 -7.49
N ASP A 154 25.71 8.08 -6.70
CA ASP A 154 26.53 6.86 -6.76
C ASP A 154 25.75 5.64 -6.25
N GLU A 155 25.04 5.79 -5.13
CA GLU A 155 24.19 4.74 -4.56
C GLU A 155 23.00 4.42 -5.48
N ALA A 156 22.37 5.44 -6.08
CA ALA A 156 21.27 5.26 -7.01
C ALA A 156 21.70 4.43 -8.24
N ILE A 157 22.84 4.78 -8.84
CA ILE A 157 23.36 4.06 -10.01
C ILE A 157 23.77 2.64 -9.62
N ALA A 158 24.43 2.44 -8.47
CA ALA A 158 24.82 1.11 -8.01
C ALA A 158 23.62 0.17 -7.81
N ASP A 159 22.53 0.66 -7.20
CA ASP A 159 21.30 -0.12 -7.06
C ASP A 159 20.67 -0.44 -8.42
N ALA A 160 20.64 0.52 -9.34
CA ALA A 160 20.11 0.32 -10.68
C ALA A 160 20.95 -0.67 -11.52
N GLU A 161 22.27 -0.72 -11.31
CA GLU A 161 23.14 -1.72 -11.92
C GLU A 161 22.88 -3.11 -11.35
N MET A 162 22.67 -3.22 -10.03
CA MET A 162 22.30 -4.47 -9.38
C MET A 162 20.94 -5.00 -9.88
N VAL A 163 19.97 -4.10 -10.09
CA VAL A 163 18.67 -4.44 -10.69
C VAL A 163 18.84 -5.14 -12.03
N VAL A 164 19.69 -4.61 -12.92
CA VAL A 164 19.96 -5.22 -14.22
C VAL A 164 20.75 -6.54 -14.08
N ALA A 165 21.68 -6.62 -13.12
CA ALA A 165 22.48 -7.83 -12.90
C ALA A 165 21.65 -9.02 -12.37
N LEU A 166 20.58 -8.76 -11.62
CA LEU A 166 19.68 -9.78 -11.07
C LEU A 166 18.57 -10.20 -12.06
N ALA A 167 18.34 -9.44 -13.12
CA ALA A 167 17.30 -9.70 -14.10
C ALA A 167 17.74 -10.62 -15.24
N ALA A 168 16.78 -11.07 -16.05
CA ALA A 168 17.09 -11.79 -17.27
C ALA A 168 17.87 -10.89 -18.24
N PRO A 169 18.88 -11.42 -18.96
CA PRO A 169 19.63 -10.63 -19.93
C PRO A 169 18.70 -9.98 -20.97
N GLY A 170 18.80 -8.66 -21.12
CA GLY A 170 17.98 -7.90 -22.06
C GLY A 170 16.55 -7.61 -21.58
N ASP A 171 16.25 -7.81 -20.29
CA ASP A 171 14.98 -7.42 -19.70
C ASP A 171 14.74 -5.90 -19.86
N SER A 172 13.68 -5.55 -20.60
CA SER A 172 13.43 -4.18 -21.02
C SER A 172 13.05 -3.27 -19.86
N GLU A 173 12.39 -3.81 -18.82
CA GLU A 173 11.94 -3.03 -17.67
C GLU A 173 13.12 -2.59 -16.80
N THR A 174 14.06 -3.51 -16.54
CA THR A 174 15.27 -3.21 -15.77
C THR A 174 16.24 -2.31 -16.52
N LEU A 175 16.42 -2.50 -17.83
CA LEU A 175 17.20 -1.58 -18.67
C LEU A 175 16.60 -0.17 -18.68
N ASN A 176 15.28 -0.05 -18.82
CA ASN A 176 14.58 1.23 -18.72
C ASN A 176 14.78 1.87 -17.34
N HIS A 177 14.64 1.09 -16.27
CA HIS A 177 14.83 1.60 -14.92
C HIS A 177 16.24 2.16 -14.72
N ARG A 178 17.29 1.46 -15.16
CA ARG A 178 18.66 1.96 -15.08
C ARG A 178 18.90 3.20 -15.93
N ALA A 179 18.36 3.23 -17.15
CA ALA A 179 18.42 4.40 -18.02
C ALA A 179 17.77 5.62 -17.36
N TYR A 180 16.61 5.41 -16.73
CA TYR A 180 15.84 6.45 -16.07
C TYR A 180 16.55 6.99 -14.81
N ILE A 181 17.12 6.12 -13.97
CA ILE A 181 17.93 6.54 -12.81
C ILE A 181 19.14 7.36 -13.24
N ARG A 182 19.86 6.93 -14.28
CA ARG A 182 20.97 7.69 -14.87
C ARG A 182 20.52 9.07 -15.39
N ALA A 183 19.34 9.15 -15.99
CA ALA A 183 18.75 10.39 -16.47
C ALA A 183 18.45 11.38 -15.33
N ILE A 184 17.78 10.91 -14.27
CA ILE A 184 17.49 11.71 -13.06
C ILE A 184 18.77 12.24 -12.43
N VAL A 185 19.77 11.37 -12.27
CA VAL A 185 21.06 11.72 -11.66
C VAL A 185 21.87 12.66 -12.59
N GLY A 186 21.54 12.73 -13.88
CA GLY A 186 22.24 13.56 -14.85
C GLY A 186 23.63 13.02 -15.22
N ARG A 187 23.88 11.73 -15.02
CA ARG A 187 25.18 11.08 -15.24
C ARG A 187 25.03 9.92 -16.21
N GLU A 188 26.11 9.63 -16.95
CA GLU A 188 26.17 8.49 -17.87
C GLU A 188 25.09 8.51 -18.97
N LEU A 189 24.64 9.71 -19.38
CA LEU A 189 23.55 9.90 -20.34
C LEU A 189 23.73 9.14 -21.68
N PRO A 190 24.93 9.06 -22.28
CA PRO A 190 25.11 8.25 -23.48
C PRO A 190 24.97 6.74 -23.25
N ALA A 191 25.29 6.26 -22.03
CA ALA A 191 25.08 4.86 -21.66
C ALA A 191 23.60 4.58 -21.39
N ALA A 192 22.92 5.50 -20.70
CA ALA A 192 21.48 5.46 -20.49
C ALA A 192 20.70 5.43 -21.83
N LEU A 193 21.13 6.22 -22.82
CA LEU A 193 20.53 6.21 -24.15
C LEU A 193 20.69 4.84 -24.86
N ARG A 194 21.84 4.18 -24.70
CA ARG A 194 22.04 2.81 -25.22
C ARG A 194 21.15 1.79 -24.52
N ASP A 195 21.00 1.91 -23.20
CA ASP A 195 20.13 1.02 -22.41
C ASP A 195 18.68 1.12 -22.87
N ILE A 196 18.16 2.34 -23.05
CA ILE A 196 16.77 2.54 -23.48
C ILE A 196 16.55 2.11 -24.94
N ASP A 197 17.53 2.35 -25.83
CA ASP A 197 17.46 1.87 -27.21
C ASP A 197 17.45 0.33 -27.27
N ALA A 198 18.25 -0.34 -26.43
CA ALA A 198 18.23 -1.80 -26.30
C ALA A 198 16.90 -2.32 -25.72
N ALA A 199 16.35 -1.65 -24.70
CA ALA A 199 15.06 -1.98 -24.12
C ALA A 199 13.94 -1.91 -25.18
N ILE A 200 13.88 -0.84 -25.96
CA ILE A 200 12.90 -0.67 -27.04
C ILE A 200 13.08 -1.73 -28.13
N GLY A 201 14.33 -2.02 -28.52
CA GLY A 201 14.64 -3.03 -29.53
C GLY A 201 14.20 -4.45 -29.12
N SER A 202 14.34 -4.81 -27.85
CA SER A 202 14.00 -6.15 -27.34
C SER A 202 12.50 -6.48 -27.37
N LEU A 203 11.62 -5.50 -27.16
CA LEU A 203 10.17 -5.71 -27.12
C LEU A 203 9.52 -5.77 -28.51
N GLY A 204 10.17 -5.23 -29.55
CA GLY A 204 9.58 -5.06 -30.88
C GLY A 204 8.36 -4.13 -30.93
N LYS A 205 7.93 -3.57 -29.79
CA LYS A 205 6.87 -2.58 -29.63
C LYS A 205 7.24 -1.63 -28.50
N SER A 206 7.27 -0.33 -28.79
CA SER A 206 7.56 0.69 -27.78
C SER A 206 6.36 0.91 -26.86
N SER A 207 6.58 0.90 -25.55
CA SER A 207 5.59 1.35 -24.56
C SER A 207 5.72 2.86 -24.33
N PRO A 208 4.65 3.54 -23.87
CA PRO A 208 4.72 4.96 -23.52
C PRO A 208 5.86 5.31 -22.56
N GLU A 209 6.12 4.47 -21.56
CA GLU A 209 7.13 4.68 -20.53
C GLU A 209 8.56 4.62 -21.09
N LEU A 210 8.81 3.71 -22.04
CA LEU A 210 10.12 3.63 -22.70
C LEU A 210 10.37 4.85 -23.59
N LEU A 211 9.34 5.29 -24.32
CA LEU A 211 9.41 6.47 -25.17
C LEU A 211 9.60 7.75 -24.35
N ASP A 212 8.98 7.82 -23.18
CA ASP A 212 9.16 8.93 -22.24
C ASP A 212 10.60 9.01 -21.73
N THR A 213 11.15 7.89 -21.23
CA THR A 213 12.54 7.82 -20.75
C THR A 213 13.52 8.21 -21.86
N ARG A 214 13.30 7.71 -23.09
CA ARG A 214 14.11 8.07 -24.26
C ARG A 214 14.00 9.55 -24.60
N GLY A 215 12.78 10.09 -24.61
CA GLY A 215 12.52 11.52 -24.85
C GLY A 215 13.21 12.40 -23.82
N PHE A 216 13.12 12.04 -22.54
CA PHE A 216 13.80 12.75 -21.46
C PHE A 216 15.33 12.73 -21.63
N LEU A 217 15.92 11.57 -21.92
CA LEU A 217 17.35 11.45 -22.21
C LEU A 217 17.81 12.29 -23.42
N LEU A 218 17.02 12.29 -24.49
CA LEU A 218 17.29 13.12 -25.68
C LEU A 218 17.27 14.61 -25.32
N HIS A 219 16.34 15.04 -24.48
CA HIS A 219 16.30 16.41 -23.98
C HIS A 219 17.54 16.76 -23.18
N LEU A 220 17.95 15.91 -22.23
CA LEU A 220 19.17 16.10 -21.42
C LEU A 220 20.45 16.12 -22.27
N LEU A 221 20.43 15.47 -23.44
CA LEU A 221 21.53 15.48 -24.42
C LEU A 221 21.46 16.67 -25.41
N GLY A 222 20.53 17.61 -25.24
CA GLY A 222 20.37 18.78 -26.12
C GLY A 222 19.62 18.49 -27.44
N ARG A 223 19.13 17.26 -27.64
CA ARG A 223 18.41 16.82 -28.85
C ARG A 223 16.91 17.11 -28.71
N HIS A 224 16.57 18.38 -28.47
CA HIS A 224 15.24 18.80 -28.03
C HIS A 224 14.11 18.47 -29.04
N GLN A 225 14.36 18.63 -30.34
CA GLN A 225 13.33 18.29 -31.34
C GLN A 225 13.02 16.79 -31.35
N GLU A 226 14.05 15.95 -31.32
CA GLU A 226 13.87 14.49 -31.25
C GLU A 226 13.21 14.08 -29.94
N ALA A 227 13.53 14.75 -28.83
CA ALA A 227 12.86 14.56 -27.55
C ALA A 227 11.35 14.83 -27.65
N ILE A 228 10.96 15.97 -28.23
CA ILE A 228 9.55 16.34 -28.44
C ILE A 228 8.84 15.27 -29.28
N ASP A 229 9.46 14.79 -30.35
CA ASP A 229 8.86 13.77 -31.23
C ASP A 229 8.60 12.45 -30.48
N GLN A 230 9.55 12.00 -29.64
CA GLN A 230 9.36 10.81 -28.80
C GLN A 230 8.28 11.02 -27.74
N LEU A 231 8.27 12.19 -27.08
CA LEU A 231 7.33 12.51 -26.02
C LEU A 231 5.89 12.65 -26.54
N ASN A 232 5.71 13.12 -27.78
CA ASN A 232 4.40 13.10 -28.44
C ASN A 232 3.86 11.68 -28.57
N LEU A 233 4.69 10.73 -29.03
CA LEU A 233 4.30 9.33 -29.14
C LEU A 233 3.99 8.71 -27.76
N ALA A 234 4.80 9.05 -26.74
CA ALA A 234 4.57 8.61 -25.37
C ALA A 234 3.21 9.09 -24.83
N ILE A 235 2.94 10.39 -24.93
CA ILE A 235 1.69 11.01 -24.46
C ILE A 235 0.50 10.42 -25.20
N ASP A 236 0.57 10.29 -26.53
CA ASP A 236 -0.53 9.73 -27.33
C ASP A 236 -0.85 8.28 -26.93
N GLY A 237 0.19 7.46 -26.73
CA GLY A 237 0.05 6.08 -26.28
C GLY A 237 -0.58 5.98 -24.88
N MET A 238 -0.12 6.80 -23.94
CA MET A 238 -0.66 6.84 -22.57
C MET A 238 -2.12 7.34 -22.55
N GLN A 239 -2.45 8.36 -23.36
CA GLN A 239 -3.83 8.81 -23.52
C GLN A 239 -4.72 7.72 -24.13
N GLN A 240 -4.20 6.92 -25.07
CA GLN A 240 -4.92 5.79 -25.63
C GLN A 240 -5.20 4.72 -24.57
N GLN A 241 -4.21 4.36 -23.74
CA GLN A 241 -4.40 3.44 -22.62
C GLN A 241 -5.47 3.96 -21.65
N ARG A 242 -5.44 5.25 -21.32
CA ARG A 242 -6.46 5.90 -20.48
C ARG A 242 -7.86 5.84 -21.08
N ARG A 243 -8.01 6.09 -22.39
CA ARG A 243 -9.29 5.95 -23.09
C ARG A 243 -9.80 4.50 -23.05
N GLN A 244 -8.92 3.54 -23.31
CA GLN A 244 -9.26 2.11 -23.25
C GLN A 244 -9.72 1.68 -21.86
N LEU A 245 -9.04 2.15 -20.80
CA LEU A 245 -9.46 1.90 -19.43
C LEU A 245 -10.85 2.52 -19.15
N GLY A 246 -11.12 3.72 -19.65
CA GLY A 246 -12.44 4.36 -19.55
C GLY A 246 -13.57 3.54 -20.20
N LEU A 247 -13.30 2.85 -21.31
CA LEU A 247 -14.28 1.95 -21.93
C LEU A 247 -14.59 0.70 -21.09
N LEU A 248 -13.67 0.31 -20.20
CA LEU A 248 -13.84 -0.82 -19.29
C LEU A 248 -14.45 -0.41 -17.94
N ALA A 249 -14.72 0.88 -17.72
CA ALA A 249 -15.18 1.42 -16.44
C ALA A 249 -16.41 0.70 -15.87
N GLY A 250 -17.38 0.31 -16.72
CA GLY A 250 -18.59 -0.39 -16.28
C GLY A 250 -18.39 -1.85 -15.83
N ARG A 251 -17.18 -2.42 -16.00
CA ARG A 251 -16.84 -3.81 -15.64
C ARG A 251 -15.93 -3.90 -14.41
N MET A 252 -15.55 -2.77 -13.83
CA MET A 252 -14.56 -2.69 -12.77
C MET A 252 -15.18 -2.11 -11.51
N ASP A 253 -14.66 -2.51 -10.36
CA ASP A 253 -14.97 -1.82 -9.12
C ASP A 253 -14.51 -0.36 -9.19
N ARG A 254 -15.28 0.54 -8.57
CA ARG A 254 -15.03 1.98 -8.62
C ARG A 254 -13.67 2.35 -8.04
N SER A 255 -13.28 1.73 -6.92
CA SER A 255 -12.01 2.03 -6.26
C SER A 255 -10.82 1.62 -7.14
N GLU A 256 -10.92 0.43 -7.74
CA GLU A 256 -9.91 -0.10 -8.66
C GLU A 256 -9.77 0.75 -9.92
N LEU A 257 -10.90 1.17 -10.51
CA LEU A 257 -10.89 2.06 -11.66
C LEU A 257 -10.22 3.41 -11.33
N THR A 258 -10.57 4.02 -10.20
CA THR A 258 -9.97 5.30 -9.78
C THR A 258 -8.47 5.17 -9.54
N ARG A 259 -8.03 4.09 -8.89
CA ARG A 259 -6.60 3.81 -8.65
C ARG A 259 -5.83 3.70 -9.97
N ARG A 260 -6.34 2.93 -10.94
CA ARG A 260 -5.68 2.79 -12.25
C ARG A 260 -5.69 4.09 -13.05
N LEU A 261 -6.80 4.82 -13.04
CA LEU A 261 -6.87 6.13 -13.70
C LEU A 261 -5.88 7.12 -13.08
N ARG A 262 -5.71 7.11 -11.74
CA ARG A 262 -4.72 7.94 -11.05
C ARG A 262 -3.30 7.62 -11.53
N ALA A 263 -2.94 6.34 -11.64
CA ALA A 263 -1.62 5.94 -12.14
C ALA A 263 -1.36 6.42 -13.59
N LEU A 264 -2.35 6.29 -14.48
CA LEU A 264 -2.25 6.79 -15.85
C LEU A 264 -2.20 8.33 -15.92
N ASP A 265 -3.02 9.01 -15.11
CA ASP A 265 -3.02 10.47 -15.02
C ASP A 265 -1.70 10.99 -14.46
N HIS A 266 -1.09 10.27 -13.51
CA HIS A 266 0.24 10.55 -12.99
C HIS A 266 1.32 10.42 -14.07
N GLY A 267 1.36 9.28 -14.78
CA GLY A 267 2.30 9.08 -15.89
C GLY A 267 2.14 10.11 -17.00
N LEU A 268 0.90 10.50 -17.35
CA LEU A 268 0.66 11.60 -18.29
C LEU A 268 1.24 12.93 -17.79
N ALA A 269 1.15 13.20 -16.49
CA ALA A 269 1.63 14.43 -15.91
C ALA A 269 3.17 14.55 -16.03
N VAL A 270 3.87 13.44 -15.78
CA VAL A 270 5.33 13.31 -15.97
C VAL A 270 5.72 13.51 -17.44
N MET A 271 5.06 12.80 -18.36
CA MET A 271 5.36 12.93 -19.79
C MET A 271 5.14 14.36 -20.31
N LEU A 272 4.06 15.01 -19.84
CA LEU A 272 3.79 16.42 -20.15
C LEU A 272 4.89 17.33 -19.58
N GLN A 273 5.37 17.06 -18.36
CA GLN A 273 6.50 17.78 -17.77
C GLN A 273 7.77 17.65 -18.62
N HIS A 274 8.14 16.43 -19.02
CA HIS A 274 9.30 16.20 -19.89
C HIS A 274 9.16 16.94 -21.22
N ARG A 275 7.97 16.92 -21.84
CA ARG A 275 7.73 17.64 -23.10
C ARG A 275 7.78 19.14 -22.90
N ALA A 276 7.25 19.64 -21.79
CA ALA A 276 7.29 21.06 -21.46
C ALA A 276 8.74 21.56 -21.35
N MET A 277 9.63 20.81 -20.68
CA MET A 277 11.06 21.14 -20.59
C MET A 277 11.74 21.10 -21.96
N ALA A 278 11.46 20.09 -22.80
CA ALA A 278 12.01 20.02 -24.14
C ALA A 278 11.52 21.17 -25.05
N CYS A 279 10.22 21.50 -24.98
CA CYS A 279 9.63 22.63 -25.69
C CYS A 279 10.23 23.97 -25.25
N GLN A 280 10.50 24.14 -23.95
CA GLN A 280 11.11 25.36 -23.41
C GLN A 280 12.49 25.60 -24.03
N GLU A 281 13.36 24.59 -24.00
CA GLU A 281 14.71 24.68 -24.59
C GLU A 281 14.69 24.78 -26.12
N ALA A 282 13.65 24.24 -26.78
CA ALA A 282 13.44 24.40 -28.22
C ALA A 282 12.83 25.76 -28.62
N GLY A 283 12.52 26.65 -27.67
CA GLY A 283 11.90 27.96 -27.91
C GLY A 283 10.38 27.92 -28.14
N LEU A 284 9.73 26.75 -28.01
CA LEU A 284 8.28 26.55 -28.14
C LEU A 284 7.55 26.94 -26.84
N THR A 285 7.64 28.22 -26.48
CA THR A 285 7.25 28.74 -25.17
C THR A 285 5.76 28.52 -24.84
N GLU A 286 4.86 28.68 -25.81
CA GLU A 286 3.42 28.52 -25.57
C GLU A 286 3.03 27.06 -25.34
N GLN A 287 3.61 26.13 -26.12
CA GLN A 287 3.40 24.69 -25.92
C GLN A 287 3.94 24.26 -24.56
N SER A 288 5.11 24.76 -24.17
CA SER A 288 5.72 24.49 -22.86
C SER A 288 4.80 24.92 -21.70
N LYS A 289 4.27 26.15 -21.74
CA LYS A 289 3.32 26.66 -20.73
C LYS A 289 2.07 25.79 -20.63
N GLN A 290 1.50 25.43 -21.78
CA GLN A 290 0.30 24.59 -21.84
C GLN A 290 0.56 23.22 -21.20
N ASP A 291 1.70 22.61 -21.50
CA ASP A 291 2.07 21.30 -20.97
C ASP A 291 2.31 21.35 -19.46
N PHE A 292 3.00 22.38 -18.95
CA PHE A 292 3.15 22.59 -17.50
C PHE A 292 1.81 22.78 -16.79
N GLU A 293 0.86 23.50 -17.39
CA GLU A 293 -0.47 23.65 -16.81
C GLU A 293 -1.26 22.35 -16.80
N LEU A 294 -1.20 21.57 -17.90
CA LEU A 294 -1.87 20.28 -17.99
C LEU A 294 -1.28 19.27 -17.00
N ALA A 295 0.04 19.22 -16.87
CA ALA A 295 0.73 18.42 -15.86
C ALA A 295 0.24 18.78 -14.45
N ARG A 296 0.19 20.08 -14.12
CA ARG A 296 -0.31 20.56 -12.81
C ARG A 296 -1.77 20.16 -12.56
N LYS A 297 -2.64 20.29 -13.56
CA LYS A 297 -4.04 19.84 -13.47
C LYS A 297 -4.18 18.34 -13.26
N LYS A 298 -3.20 17.55 -13.72
CA LYS A 298 -3.12 16.10 -13.54
C LYS A 298 -2.49 15.69 -12.20
N GLY A 299 -2.13 16.66 -11.35
CA GLY A 299 -1.57 16.41 -10.02
C GLY A 299 -0.05 16.46 -9.96
N PHE A 300 0.63 16.87 -11.04
CA PHE A 300 2.07 17.10 -10.98
C PHE A 300 2.39 18.30 -10.08
N ASP A 301 3.29 18.08 -9.12
CA ASP A 301 3.82 19.12 -8.25
C ASP A 301 5.36 19.11 -8.35
N PRO A 302 5.98 20.11 -8.99
CA PRO A 302 7.43 20.16 -9.17
C PRO A 302 8.19 20.20 -7.83
N SER A 303 7.53 20.63 -6.75
CA SER A 303 8.12 20.67 -5.42
C SER A 303 7.95 19.38 -4.63
N ARG A 304 7.08 18.45 -5.07
CA ARG A 304 7.01 17.09 -4.52
C ARG A 304 8.11 16.18 -5.04
N GLY A 305 8.76 16.59 -6.14
CA GLY A 305 9.76 15.78 -6.82
C GLY A 305 9.13 14.45 -7.21
N ILE A 306 8.49 14.38 -8.37
CA ILE A 306 8.00 13.08 -8.81
C ILE A 306 8.37 12.83 -10.25
N PHE A 307 8.90 11.62 -10.36
CA PHE A 307 9.47 10.89 -11.44
C PHE A 307 8.48 10.41 -12.47
#